data_AF-A0A0C9SBH7-F1
#
_entry.id   AF-A0A0C9SBH7-F1
#
_cell.length_a   1.000
_cell.length_b   1.000
_cell.length_c   1.000
_cell.angle_alpha   90.00
_cell.angle_beta   90.00
_cell.angle_gamma   90.00
#
_symmetry.space_group_name_H-M   'P 1'
#
loop_
_entity.id
_entity.type
_entity.pdbx_description
1 polymer ?
#
loop_
_entity_poly.entity_id
_entity_poly.type
_entity_poly.pdbx_seq_one_letter_code
_entity_poly.pdbx_strand_id
1 'polypeptide(L)' 'EEESALAPHRACEGVKDDLKRCLLATDCVKKEKLTPKDCLRANHPSIPPECHNLKTLFFECKRSMLDNRQRFRGRKGY' A
#
# COMPACT_ATOMS: atom_id res chain seq x y z
N GLU A 1 -0.99 19.26 -19.62
CA GLU A 1 -1.30 18.49 -18.40
C GLU A 1 -2.23 17.36 -18.79
N GLU A 2 -2.14 16.25 -18.05
CA GLU A 2 -3.15 15.18 -18.01
C GLU A 2 -3.31 14.32 -19.28
N GLU A 3 -2.35 13.42 -19.50
CA GLU A 3 -2.55 12.26 -20.38
C GLU A 3 -2.05 11.00 -19.68
N SER A 4 -2.94 10.28 -19.00
CA SER A 4 -2.79 8.83 -18.88
C SER A 4 -4.16 8.20 -18.85
N ALA A 5 -4.48 7.54 -19.97
CA ALA A 5 -5.71 6.82 -20.19
C ALA A 5 -6.04 5.91 -18.99
N LEU A 6 -7.23 6.15 -18.44
CA LEU A 6 -7.76 5.59 -17.21
C LEU A 6 -7.87 4.06 -17.31
N ALA A 7 -6.80 3.34 -16.96
CA ALA A 7 -6.94 1.95 -16.55
C ALA A 7 -7.96 1.92 -15.40
N PRO A 8 -8.91 0.96 -15.36
CA PRO A 8 -9.90 0.92 -14.31
C PRO A 8 -9.17 0.85 -12.98
N HIS A 9 -9.36 1.89 -12.15
CA HIS A 9 -8.71 2.02 -10.85
C HIS A 9 -9.01 0.74 -10.06
N ARG A 10 -7.98 -0.10 -9.88
CA ARG A 10 -8.16 -1.39 -9.24
C ARG A 10 -8.49 -1.13 -7.78
N ALA A 11 -9.33 -1.98 -7.21
CA ALA A 11 -9.63 -1.86 -5.79
C ALA A 11 -8.32 -1.92 -4.98
N CYS A 12 -8.20 -1.01 -4.00
CA CYS A 12 -7.00 -0.80 -3.18
C CYS A 12 -5.79 -0.18 -3.90
N GLU A 13 -5.93 0.33 -5.13
CA GLU A 13 -4.81 0.93 -5.88
C GLU A 13 -4.32 2.25 -5.27
N GLY A 14 -5.22 3.07 -4.71
CA GLY A 14 -4.84 4.30 -4.00
C GLY A 14 -3.92 4.01 -2.82
N VAL A 15 -4.35 3.12 -1.90
CA VAL A 15 -3.53 2.68 -0.76
C VAL A 15 -2.19 2.10 -1.21
N LYS A 16 -2.20 1.35 -2.33
CA LYS A 16 -0.99 0.73 -2.86
C LYS A 16 0.01 1.78 -3.34
N ASP A 17 -0.47 2.83 -3.99
CA ASP A 17 0.38 3.90 -4.48
C ASP A 17 0.89 4.79 -3.35
N ASP A 18 0.07 5.06 -2.34
CA ASP A 18 0.52 5.76 -1.13
C ASP A 18 1.56 4.95 -0.35
N LEU A 19 1.35 3.64 -0.20
CA LEU A 19 2.33 2.74 0.41
C LEU A 19 3.65 2.71 -0.38
N LYS A 20 3.60 2.66 -1.71
CA LYS A 20 4.81 2.73 -2.54
C LYS A 20 5.52 4.07 -2.36
N ARG A 21 4.80 5.19 -2.43
CA ARG A 21 5.37 6.54 -2.25
C ARG A 21 6.05 6.65 -0.89
N CYS A 22 5.40 6.14 0.16
CA CYS A 22 5.95 6.10 1.52
C CYS A 22 7.27 5.31 1.56
N LEU A 23 7.29 4.09 1.03
CA LEU A 23 8.48 3.23 1.06
C LEU A 23 9.63 3.77 0.19
N LEU A 24 9.32 4.32 -0.98
CA LEU A 24 10.31 4.94 -1.87
C LEU A 24 10.96 6.18 -1.25
N ALA A 25 10.29 6.85 -0.31
CA ALA A 25 10.84 7.98 0.42
C ALA A 25 11.87 7.57 1.49
N THR A 26 11.79 6.33 2.01
CA THR A 26 12.62 5.84 3.11
C THR A 26 14.06 5.53 2.70
N ASP A 27 14.96 5.62 3.67
CA ASP A 27 16.37 5.32 3.50
C ASP A 27 16.64 3.85 3.14
N CYS A 28 15.77 2.92 3.54
CA CYS A 28 15.94 1.50 3.19
C CYS A 28 15.91 1.29 1.67
N VAL A 29 15.04 1.99 0.95
CA VAL A 29 14.96 1.88 -0.51
C VAL A 29 15.96 2.82 -1.19
N LYS A 30 16.15 4.04 -0.67
CA LYS A 30 17.05 5.03 -1.29
C LYS A 30 18.54 4.72 -1.10
N LYS A 31 18.96 4.37 0.11
CA LYS A 31 20.37 4.18 0.48
C LYS A 31 20.80 2.73 0.31
N GLU A 32 20.03 1.80 0.88
CA GLU A 32 20.39 0.37 0.85
C GLU A 32 20.00 -0.32 -0.46
N LYS A 33 19.20 0.35 -1.30
CA LYS A 33 18.70 -0.17 -2.59
C LYS A 33 17.98 -1.52 -2.45
N LEU A 34 17.44 -1.80 -1.27
CA LEU A 34 16.64 -2.98 -1.01
C LEU A 34 15.25 -2.81 -1.63
N THR A 35 14.61 -3.94 -1.92
CA THR A 35 13.23 -3.87 -2.41
C THR A 35 12.29 -3.42 -1.29
N PRO A 36 11.21 -2.69 -1.59
CA PRO A 36 10.23 -2.28 -0.58
C PRO A 36 9.66 -3.46 0.23
N LYS A 37 9.61 -4.65 -0.38
CA LYS A 37 9.19 -5.89 0.30
C LYS A 37 10.23 -6.34 1.33
N ASP A 38 11.51 -6.28 0.99
CA ASP A 38 12.59 -6.69 1.90
C ASP A 38 12.72 -5.70 3.05
N CYS A 39 12.59 -4.39 2.78
CA CYS A 39 12.50 -3.36 3.81
C CYS A 39 11.39 -3.64 4.84
N LEU A 40 10.20 -4.03 4.35
CA LEU A 40 9.06 -4.38 5.20
C LEU A 40 9.21 -5.72 5.93
N ARG A 41 10.01 -6.65 5.42
CA ARG A 41 10.31 -7.94 6.10
C ARG A 41 11.36 -7.75 7.18
N ALA A 42 12.38 -6.96 6.90
CA ALA A 42 13.45 -6.64 7.83
C ALA A 42 13.00 -5.71 8.97
N ASN A 43 11.79 -5.11 8.88
CA ASN A 43 11.31 -4.07 9.80
C ASN A 43 12.40 -3.00 10.02
N HIS A 44 12.93 -2.47 8.92
CA HIS A 44 14.04 -1.55 8.98
C HIS A 44 13.66 -0.29 9.79
N PRO A 45 14.51 0.20 10.72
CA PRO A 45 14.19 1.33 11.59
C PRO A 45 13.97 2.66 10.85
N SER A 46 14.36 2.73 9.58
CA SER A 46 14.11 3.89 8.72
C SER A 46 12.70 3.98 8.17
N ILE A 47 11.85 2.97 8.40
CA ILE A 47 10.46 2.98 7.95
C ILE A 47 9.61 3.67 9.03
N PRO A 48 8.96 4.80 8.72
CA PRO A 48 8.12 5.49 9.68
C PRO A 48 6.84 4.67 9.98
N PRO A 49 6.22 4.86 11.15
CA PRO A 49 4.99 4.17 11.53
C PRO A 49 3.84 4.42 10.54
N GLU A 50 3.85 5.56 9.84
CA GLU A 50 2.90 5.89 8.78
C GLU A 50 2.91 4.85 7.64
N CYS A 51 4.08 4.41 7.18
CA CYS A 51 4.17 3.37 6.15
C CYS A 51 3.64 2.02 6.68
N HIS A 52 3.81 1.74 7.97
CA HIS A 52 3.22 0.54 8.60
C HIS A 52 1.70 0.61 8.66
N ASN A 53 1.13 1.79 8.93
CA ASN A 53 -0.32 2.00 8.88
C ASN A 53 -0.86 1.81 7.46
N LEU A 54 -0.19 2.35 6.45
CA LEU A 54 -0.55 2.14 5.03
C LEU A 54 -0.45 0.66 4.63
N LYS A 55 0.54 -0.08 5.15
CA LYS A 55 0.64 -1.54 4.96
C LYS A 55 -0.58 -2.26 5.54
N THR A 56 -0.99 -1.89 6.75
CA THR A 56 -2.17 -2.46 7.42
C THR A 56 -3.44 -2.15 6.62
N LEU A 57 -3.63 -0.89 6.22
CA LEU A 57 -4.76 -0.47 5.37
C LEU A 57 -4.79 -1.23 4.05
N PHE A 58 -3.65 -1.43 3.40
CA PHE A 58 -3.58 -2.18 2.15
C PHE A 58 -3.95 -3.66 2.37
N PHE A 59 -3.50 -4.25 3.48
CA PHE A 59 -3.85 -5.61 3.85
C PHE A 59 -5.35 -5.74 4.16
N GLU A 60 -5.93 -4.81 4.91
CA GLU A 60 -7.36 -4.77 5.21
C GLU A 60 -8.21 -4.59 3.95
N CYS A 61 -7.80 -3.71 3.04
CA CYS A 61 -8.49 -3.51 1.77
C CYS A 61 -8.49 -4.80 0.93
N LYS A 62 -7.32 -5.46 0.81
CA LYS A 62 -7.24 -6.78 0.14
C LYS A 62 -8.07 -7.85 0.83
N ARG A 63 -8.06 -7.87 2.15
CA ARG A 63 -8.86 -8.83 2.93
C ARG A 63 -10.36 -8.58 2.72
N SER A 64 -10.79 -7.33 2.71
CA SER A 64 -12.19 -6.95 2.45
C SER A 64 -12.65 -7.34 1.04
N MET A 65 -11.74 -7.51 0.09
CA MET A 65 -12.07 -8.00 -1.26
C MET A 65 -12.35 -9.50 -1.31
N LEU A 66 -11.70 -10.27 -0.43
CA LEU A 66 -11.87 -11.72 -0.32
C LEU A 66 -12.96 -12.11 0.68
N ASP A 67 -13.30 -11.21 1.60
CA ASP A 67 -14.31 -11.47 2.62
C ASP A 67 -15.73 -11.41 2.03
N ASN A 68 -16.34 -12.60 1.87
CA ASN A 68 -17.70 -12.74 1.38
C ASN A 68 -18.74 -12.02 2.27
N ARG A 69 -18.45 -11.79 3.56
CA ARG A 69 -19.34 -11.04 4.46
C ARG A 69 -19.47 -9.57 4.08
N GLN A 70 -18.42 -9.02 3.44
CA GLN A 70 -18.37 -7.64 2.98
C GLN A 70 -19.11 -7.44 1.65
N ARG A 71 -19.56 -8.51 0.98
CA ARG A 71 -20.42 -8.42 -0.21
C ARG A 71 -21.75 -7.75 0.09
N PHE A 72 -22.32 -8.03 1.26
CA PHE A 72 -23.62 -7.47 1.68
C PHE A 72 -23.46 -6.15 2.45
N ARG A 73 -22.37 -5.99 3.22
CA ARG A 73 -22.13 -4.82 4.07
C ARG A 73 -21.40 -3.67 3.37
N GLY A 74 -20.93 -3.89 2.15
CA GLY A 74 -20.05 -2.97 1.45
C GLY A 74 -18.59 -3.14 1.86
N ARG A 75 -17.68 -2.71 0.98
CA ARG A 75 -16.24 -2.75 1.24
C ARG A 75 -15.86 -1.65 2.23
N LYS A 76 -14.88 -1.93 3.10
CA LYS A 76 -14.23 -0.86 3.88
C LYS A 76 -13.52 0.07 2.91
N GLY A 77 -13.93 1.34 2.88
CA GLY A 77 -13.35 2.36 2.00
C GLY A 77 -11.93 2.76 2.42
N TYR A 78 -11.14 3.13 1.41
CA TYR A 78 -9.95 3.96 1.53
C TYR A 78 -10.23 5.26 0.79
#